data_AF-A0A336LRG1-F1
#
_entry.id   AF-A0A336LRG1-F1
#
_cell.length_a   1.000
_cell.length_b   1.000
_cell.length_c   1.000
_cell.angle_alpha   90.00
_cell.angle_beta   90.00
_cell.angle_gamma   90.00
#
_symmetry.space_group_name_H-M   'P 1'
#
loop_
_entity.id
_entity.type
_entity.pdbx_description
1 polymer ?
#
loop_
_entity_poly.entity_id
_entity_poly.type
_entity_poly.pdbx_seq_one_letter_code
_entity_poly.pdbx_strand_id
1 'polypeptide(L)'
;MTAPDKKWRTLIVERLRDRNRSESSNYNELIQCNNRLFDTNIQLSAENLRLVVENEKIRSSSSKGSGDSSLDNAKIQNLEKKLLIQQEELTELHKRKGEHSQQIIDLNKRVQELLKVIVDKDSSLAEQKILNNKLKAEVQMLTTSIQELKNLNTCLRDEHTALQLAFVANEDKLRKAQDDNRVLVEKIGQIQKQMAEKMNDENESFIRRMSERMRRELEDAARDGSRRSNSPVIQDRGSIGEILSHRGLDPVYLDVLPSGVQMKFDCHDGEVNAVRWNPIEQIVATGGADRKVKLWDVSKVINDFG
;
A
#
# COMPACT_ATOMS: atom_id res chain seq x y z
N MET A 1 -8.58 29.61 18.33
CA MET A 1 -7.15 29.98 18.21
C MET A 1 -6.45 29.73 19.56
N THR A 2 -6.02 28.51 19.90
CA THR A 2 -5.44 28.21 21.24
C THR A 2 -4.48 27.00 21.25
N ALA A 3 -3.61 26.87 20.24
CA ALA A 3 -2.68 25.73 20.12
C ALA A 3 -1.16 26.04 20.23
N PRO A 4 -0.64 27.27 19.97
CA PRO A 4 0.80 27.54 20.10
C PRO A 4 1.27 27.85 21.53
N ASP A 5 0.44 28.51 22.35
CA ASP A 5 0.88 29.10 23.63
C ASP A 5 1.05 28.11 24.81
N LYS A 6 0.55 26.87 24.68
CA LYS A 6 0.70 25.85 25.75
C LYS A 6 1.98 25.00 25.60
N LYS A 7 2.61 25.02 24.42
CA LYS A 7 3.80 24.19 24.13
C LYS A 7 5.04 24.67 24.88
N TRP A 8 5.28 25.99 24.91
CA TRP A 8 6.45 26.55 25.58
C TRP A 8 6.39 26.40 27.10
N ARG A 9 5.19 26.54 27.71
CA ARG A 9 5.01 26.34 29.16
C ARG A 9 5.35 24.92 29.58
N THR A 10 4.89 23.94 28.80
CA THR A 10 5.16 22.52 29.04
C THR A 10 6.65 22.21 28.91
N LEU A 11 7.30 22.75 27.87
CA LEU A 11 8.74 22.58 27.64
C LEU A 11 9.59 23.20 28.77
N ILE A 12 9.21 24.36 29.30
CA ILE A 12 9.93 24.98 30.43
C ILE A 12 9.79 24.12 31.69
N VAL A 13 8.60 23.63 31.99
CA VAL A 13 8.38 22.76 33.16
C VAL A 13 9.17 21.46 33.05
N GLU A 14 9.21 20.87 31.85
CA GLU A 14 9.99 19.66 31.59
C GLU A 14 11.49 19.92 31.76
N ARG A 15 12.03 21.01 31.19
CA ARG A 15 13.44 21.39 31.38
C ARG A 15 13.80 21.70 32.82
N LEU A 16 12.90 22.34 33.58
CA LEU A 16 13.14 22.59 35.01
C LEU A 16 13.13 21.29 35.82
N ARG A 17 12.26 20.33 35.47
CA ARG A 17 12.25 19.00 36.09
C ARG A 17 13.52 18.21 35.77
N ASP A 18 13.97 18.25 34.53
CA ASP A 18 15.20 17.59 34.11
C ASP A 18 16.43 18.22 34.75
N ARG A 19 16.48 19.55 34.84
CA ARG A 19 17.52 20.26 35.58
C ARG A 19 17.53 19.86 37.05
N ASN A 20 16.38 19.92 37.73
CA ASN A 20 16.29 19.50 39.14
C ASN A 20 16.67 18.03 39.33
N ARG A 21 16.29 17.14 38.40
CA ARG A 21 16.70 15.73 38.45
C ARG A 21 18.22 15.59 38.31
N SER A 22 18.83 16.27 37.34
CA SER A 22 20.28 16.19 37.10
C SER A 22 21.09 16.85 38.22
N GLU A 23 20.73 18.07 38.61
CA GLU A 23 21.49 18.86 39.58
C GLU A 23 21.23 18.39 41.00
N SER A 24 19.99 18.09 41.40
CA SER A 24 19.70 17.68 42.78
C SER A 24 20.01 16.21 43.07
N SER A 25 19.91 15.30 42.09
CA SER A 25 20.20 13.87 42.32
C SER A 25 21.67 13.64 42.65
N ASN A 26 22.59 14.35 41.99
CA ASN A 26 24.02 14.17 42.19
C ASN A 26 24.49 14.60 43.60
N TYR A 27 23.78 15.54 44.24
CA TYR A 27 24.12 16.01 45.59
C TYR A 27 23.23 15.42 46.69
N ASN A 28 22.26 14.57 46.37
CA ASN A 28 21.31 14.04 47.35
C ASN A 28 22.03 13.23 48.44
N GLU A 29 22.98 12.37 48.05
CA GLU A 29 23.78 11.59 49.00
C GLU A 29 24.64 12.49 49.90
N LEU A 30 25.25 13.52 49.33
CA LEU A 30 26.06 14.48 50.09
C LEU A 30 25.22 15.26 51.12
N ILE A 31 24.02 15.69 50.72
CA ILE A 31 23.06 16.38 51.61
C ILE A 31 22.62 15.44 52.73
N GLN A 32 22.29 14.19 52.43
CA GLN A 32 21.92 13.20 53.44
C GLN A 32 23.07 12.94 54.42
N CYS A 33 24.30 12.79 53.93
CA CYS A 33 25.49 12.64 54.77
C CYS A 33 25.74 13.86 55.65
N ASN A 34 25.58 15.07 55.12
CA ASN A 34 25.73 16.31 55.89
C ASN A 34 24.68 16.41 57.00
N ASN A 35 23.41 16.10 56.70
CA ASN A 35 22.35 16.08 57.71
C ASN A 35 22.63 15.05 58.81
N ARG A 36 23.06 13.84 58.46
CA ARG A 36 23.45 12.82 59.45
C ARG A 36 24.61 13.29 60.32
N LEU A 37 25.63 13.92 59.73
CA LEU A 37 26.75 14.49 60.49
C LEU A 37 26.26 15.57 61.45
N PHE A 38 25.35 16.43 61.00
CA PHE A 38 24.74 17.47 61.84
C PHE A 38 24.00 16.86 63.04
N ASP A 39 23.17 15.84 62.81
CA ASP A 39 22.46 15.11 63.85
C ASP A 39 23.42 14.45 64.86
N THR A 40 24.50 13.82 64.37
CA THR A 40 25.52 13.22 65.25
C THR A 40 26.27 14.27 66.08
N ASN A 41 26.55 15.44 65.52
CA ASN A 41 27.22 16.53 66.23
C ASN A 41 26.32 17.08 67.35
N ILE A 42 25.02 17.25 67.08
CA ILE A 42 24.03 17.62 68.09
C ILE A 42 24.00 16.57 69.22
N GLN A 43 23.96 15.29 68.88
CA GLN A 43 23.95 14.19 69.86
C GLN A 43 25.22 14.19 70.73
N LEU A 44 26.41 14.27 70.13
CA LEU A 44 27.68 14.32 70.85
C LEU A 44 27.81 15.56 71.72
N SER A 45 27.28 16.70 71.28
CA SER A 45 27.25 17.93 72.08
C SER A 45 26.35 17.76 73.32
N ALA A 46 25.20 17.11 73.17
CA ALA A 46 24.31 16.81 74.29
C ALA A 46 24.92 15.78 75.28
N GLU A 47 25.61 14.77 74.77
CA GLU A 47 26.31 13.78 75.58
C GLU A 47 27.48 14.40 76.36
N ASN A 48 28.30 15.24 75.72
CA ASN A 48 29.37 15.97 76.39
C ASN A 48 28.84 16.84 77.53
N LEU A 49 27.72 17.53 77.31
CA LEU A 49 27.08 18.33 78.35
C LEU A 49 26.64 17.45 79.54
N ARG A 50 26.07 16.28 79.26
CA ARG A 50 25.68 15.31 80.28
C ARG A 50 26.88 14.79 81.08
N LEU A 51 27.96 14.42 80.41
CA LEU A 51 29.20 13.94 81.04
C LEU A 51 29.86 15.01 81.92
N VAL A 52 29.79 16.28 81.52
CA VAL A 52 30.28 17.40 82.34
C VAL A 52 29.49 17.50 83.64
N VAL A 53 28.16 17.49 83.56
CA VAL A 53 27.28 17.54 84.75
C VAL A 53 27.51 16.34 85.66
N GLU A 54 27.68 15.14 85.11
CA GLU A 54 27.93 13.93 85.89
C GLU A 54 29.31 13.96 86.57
N ASN A 55 30.35 14.43 85.89
CA ASN A 55 31.67 14.63 86.48
C ASN A 55 31.66 15.66 87.62
N GLU A 56 30.90 16.74 87.49
CA GLU A 56 30.74 17.75 88.54
C GLU A 56 30.02 17.17 89.77
N LYS A 57 29.02 16.31 89.52
CA LYS A 57 28.30 15.55 90.56
C LYS A 57 29.20 14.53 91.27
N ILE A 58 30.09 13.87 90.54
CA ILE A 58 31.07 12.95 91.13
C ILE A 58 32.11 13.74 91.94
N ARG A 59 32.63 14.85 91.42
CA ARG A 59 33.59 15.71 92.14
C ARG A 59 33.02 16.26 93.46
N SER A 60 31.72 16.56 93.51
CA SER A 60 31.05 16.97 94.75
C SER A 60 30.80 15.79 95.71
N SER A 61 30.66 14.56 95.21
CA SER A 61 30.52 13.36 96.06
C SER A 61 31.85 12.85 96.64
N SER A 62 32.97 13.09 95.96
CA SER A 62 34.31 12.61 96.37
C SER A 62 34.97 13.43 97.49
N SER A 63 34.32 14.49 97.99
CA SER A 63 34.90 15.38 99.03
C SER A 63 34.58 14.96 100.48
N LYS A 64 34.04 13.77 100.73
CA LYS A 64 33.68 13.31 102.08
C LYS A 64 34.19 11.89 102.38
N GLY A 65 35.26 11.83 103.17
CA GLY A 65 35.39 10.94 104.33
C GLY A 65 35.93 9.51 104.12
N SER A 66 37.08 9.24 104.75
CA SER A 66 37.76 7.94 104.91
C SER A 66 37.40 7.28 106.26
N GLY A 67 37.36 5.93 106.35
CA GLY A 67 37.18 5.16 107.59
C GLY A 67 37.26 3.62 107.42
N ASP A 68 38.27 2.99 108.04
CA ASP A 68 38.99 1.77 107.60
C ASP A 68 38.62 0.41 108.25
N SER A 69 37.36 0.19 108.63
CA SER A 69 36.88 -1.15 109.06
C SER A 69 35.45 -1.47 108.65
N SER A 70 34.66 -0.44 108.37
CA SER A 70 33.55 -0.47 107.41
C SER A 70 34.05 -0.72 105.97
N LEU A 71 35.33 -0.43 105.71
CA LEU A 71 35.94 -0.46 104.37
C LEU A 71 36.05 -1.87 103.77
N ASP A 72 36.26 -2.92 104.56
CA ASP A 72 36.30 -4.29 104.04
C ASP A 72 34.91 -4.84 103.75
N ASN A 73 33.92 -4.55 104.61
CA ASN A 73 32.52 -4.88 104.35
C ASN A 73 31.96 -4.04 103.18
N ALA A 74 32.35 -2.77 103.08
CA ALA A 74 32.04 -1.90 101.95
C ALA A 74 32.80 -2.31 100.67
N LYS A 75 34.01 -2.87 100.77
CA LYS A 75 34.74 -3.45 99.63
C LYS A 75 34.05 -4.72 99.15
N ILE A 76 33.64 -5.59 100.06
CA ILE A 76 32.88 -6.80 99.75
C ILE A 76 31.56 -6.41 99.08
N GLN A 77 30.79 -5.49 99.66
CA GLN A 77 29.56 -4.97 99.04
C GLN A 77 29.82 -4.29 97.69
N ASN A 78 30.93 -3.57 97.52
CA ASN A 78 31.31 -2.98 96.23
C ASN A 78 31.72 -4.04 95.20
N LEU A 79 32.39 -5.10 95.61
CA LEU A 79 32.75 -6.23 94.75
C LEU A 79 31.51 -7.01 94.34
N GLU A 80 30.58 -7.27 95.26
CA GLU A 80 29.28 -7.88 94.99
C GLU A 80 28.44 -7.03 94.03
N LYS A 81 28.43 -5.70 94.23
CA LYS A 81 27.77 -4.77 93.30
C LYS A 81 28.42 -4.77 91.91
N LYS A 82 29.75 -4.81 91.82
CA LYS A 82 30.47 -4.93 90.55
C LYS A 82 30.18 -6.27 89.87
N LEU A 83 30.11 -7.35 90.64
CA LEU A 83 29.76 -8.67 90.14
C LEU A 83 28.34 -8.68 89.55
N LEU A 84 27.38 -8.04 90.24
CA LEU A 84 26.01 -7.88 89.76
C LEU A 84 25.97 -7.06 88.46
N ILE A 85 26.66 -5.92 88.41
CA ILE A 85 26.72 -5.09 87.20
C ILE A 85 27.36 -5.85 86.04
N GLN A 86 28.44 -6.59 86.28
CA GLN A 86 29.07 -7.43 85.25
C GLN A 86 28.14 -8.53 84.77
N GLN A 87 27.34 -9.12 85.67
CA GLN A 87 26.31 -10.09 85.31
C GLN A 87 25.22 -9.47 84.44
N GLU A 88 24.73 -8.27 84.79
CA GLU A 88 23.75 -7.51 84.01
C GLU A 88 24.29 -7.13 82.62
N GLU A 89 25.51 -6.61 82.55
CA GLU A 89 26.21 -6.27 81.30
C GLU A 89 26.39 -7.51 80.40
N LEU A 90 26.76 -8.66 80.97
CA LEU A 90 26.88 -9.92 80.23
C LEU A 90 25.53 -10.36 79.67
N THR A 91 24.47 -10.22 80.46
CA THR A 91 23.10 -10.57 80.05
C THR A 91 22.63 -9.65 78.91
N GLU A 92 22.92 -8.36 79.01
CA GLU A 92 22.59 -7.37 77.99
C GLU A 92 23.40 -7.60 76.70
N LEU A 93 24.68 -7.97 76.80
CA LEU A 93 25.52 -8.36 75.66
C LEU A 93 24.96 -9.60 74.95
N HIS A 94 24.53 -10.62 75.69
CA HIS A 94 23.90 -11.80 75.11
C HIS A 94 22.59 -11.45 74.39
N LYS A 95 21.79 -10.53 74.96
CA LYS A 95 20.57 -10.03 74.32
C LYS A 95 20.89 -9.29 73.00
N ARG A 96 21.81 -8.32 73.03
CA ARG A 96 22.27 -7.59 71.81
C ARG A 96 22.84 -8.54 70.76
N LYS A 97 23.62 -9.54 71.18
CA LYS A 97 24.16 -10.58 70.27
C LYS A 97 23.03 -11.39 69.61
N GLY A 98 21.98 -11.73 70.34
CA GLY A 98 20.79 -12.39 69.80
C GLY A 98 20.07 -11.51 68.78
N GLU A 99 19.87 -10.23 69.10
CA GLU A 99 19.26 -9.24 68.20
C GLU A 99 20.06 -9.07 66.90
N HIS A 100 21.39 -8.94 66.97
CA HIS A 100 22.24 -8.87 65.79
C HIS A 100 22.21 -10.17 64.97
N SER A 101 22.18 -11.33 65.63
CA SER A 101 22.04 -12.61 64.94
C SER A 101 20.71 -12.70 64.17
N GLN A 102 19.62 -12.24 64.77
CA GLN A 102 18.32 -12.18 64.10
C GLN A 102 18.31 -11.19 62.93
N GLN A 103 18.90 -9.99 63.11
CA GLN A 103 19.05 -9.01 62.04
C GLN A 103 19.83 -9.58 60.84
N ILE A 104 20.90 -10.34 61.08
CA ILE A 104 21.66 -11.01 60.02
C ILE A 104 20.79 -12.01 59.26
N ILE A 105 19.95 -12.78 59.95
CA ILE A 105 19.02 -13.74 59.31
C ILE A 105 18.00 -12.99 58.44
N ASP A 106 17.41 -11.94 58.97
CA ASP A 106 16.39 -11.15 58.25
C ASP A 106 16.98 -10.45 57.02
N LEU A 107 18.19 -9.89 57.15
CA LEU A 107 18.92 -9.29 56.03
C LEU A 107 19.28 -10.34 54.98
N ASN A 108 19.78 -11.51 55.38
CA ASN A 108 20.08 -12.60 54.45
C ASN A 108 18.81 -13.07 53.70
N LYS A 109 17.68 -13.19 54.39
CA LYS A 109 16.40 -13.51 53.76
C LYS A 109 15.99 -12.44 52.76
N ARG A 110 16.13 -11.16 53.12
CA ARG A 110 15.83 -10.05 52.20
C ARG A 110 16.74 -10.03 50.98
N VAL A 111 18.03 -10.33 51.15
CA VAL A 111 18.97 -10.48 50.04
C VAL A 111 18.53 -11.61 49.11
N GLN A 112 18.15 -12.77 49.65
CA GLN A 112 17.65 -13.89 48.84
C GLN A 112 16.38 -13.53 48.05
N GLU A 113 15.44 -12.83 48.69
CA GLU A 113 14.22 -12.35 48.02
C GLU A 113 14.54 -11.37 46.89
N LEU A 114 15.45 -10.41 47.12
CA LEU A 114 15.88 -9.45 46.10
C LEU A 114 16.62 -10.14 44.95
N LEU A 115 17.48 -11.12 45.24
CA LEU A 115 18.16 -11.91 44.21
C LEU A 115 17.15 -12.66 43.33
N LYS A 116 16.11 -13.25 43.93
CA LYS A 116 15.04 -13.90 43.16
C LYS A 116 14.32 -12.92 42.23
N VAL A 117 13.98 -11.73 42.73
CA VAL A 117 13.33 -10.69 41.92
C VAL A 117 14.23 -10.24 40.78
N ILE A 118 15.54 -10.11 41.00
CA ILE A 118 16.50 -9.76 39.95
C ILE A 118 16.48 -10.82 38.83
N VAL A 119 16.56 -12.11 39.20
CA VAL A 119 16.52 -13.21 38.21
C VAL A 119 15.21 -13.20 37.41
N ASP A 120 14.06 -13.01 38.07
CA ASP A 120 12.76 -12.95 37.39
C ASP A 120 12.70 -11.75 36.42
N LYS A 121 13.25 -10.60 36.83
CA LYS A 121 13.33 -9.40 35.99
C LYS A 121 14.29 -9.57 34.81
N ASP A 122 15.41 -10.25 35.00
CA ASP A 122 16.37 -10.55 33.93
C ASP A 122 15.77 -11.50 32.91
N SER A 123 15.03 -12.52 33.35
CA SER A 123 14.29 -13.43 32.45
C SER A 123 13.25 -12.65 31.63
N SER A 124 12.43 -11.83 32.28
CA SER A 124 11.42 -11.02 31.60
C SER A 124 12.06 -10.01 30.62
N LEU A 125 13.18 -9.40 30.99
CA LEU A 125 13.91 -8.47 30.13
C LEU A 125 14.49 -9.19 28.90
N ALA A 126 14.99 -10.42 29.06
CA ALA A 126 15.48 -11.23 27.95
C ALA A 126 14.36 -11.57 26.96
N GLU A 127 13.19 -12.00 27.44
CA GLU A 127 12.01 -12.28 26.62
C GLU A 127 11.56 -11.03 25.84
N GLN A 128 11.47 -9.87 26.51
CA GLN A 128 11.09 -8.62 25.87
C GLN A 128 12.12 -8.17 24.82
N LYS A 129 13.42 -8.40 25.04
CA LYS A 129 14.46 -8.13 24.03
C LYS A 129 14.29 -9.01 22.79
N ILE A 130 13.99 -10.29 22.96
CA ILE A 130 13.73 -11.22 21.84
C ILE A 130 12.50 -10.75 21.05
N LEU A 131 11.41 -10.40 21.74
CA LEU A 131 10.20 -9.88 21.09
C LEU A 131 10.47 -8.58 20.35
N ASN A 132 11.23 -7.65 20.94
CA ASN A 132 11.61 -6.40 20.30
C ASN A 132 12.42 -6.63 19.01
N ASN A 133 13.35 -7.58 19.03
CA ASN A 133 14.13 -7.95 17.85
C ASN A 133 13.24 -8.57 16.76
N LYS A 134 12.28 -9.42 17.13
CA LYS A 134 11.31 -10.00 16.19
C LYS A 134 10.46 -8.93 15.52
N LEU A 135 9.90 -8.00 16.32
CA LEU A 135 9.08 -6.90 15.80
C LEU A 135 9.90 -5.96 14.91
N LYS A 136 11.17 -5.69 15.25
CA LYS A 136 12.07 -4.90 14.39
C LYS A 136 12.31 -5.57 13.04
N ALA A 137 12.53 -6.88 13.02
CA ALA A 137 12.70 -7.64 11.78
C ALA A 137 11.43 -7.60 10.91
N GLU A 138 10.26 -7.75 11.54
CA GLU A 138 8.96 -7.66 10.85
C GLU A 138 8.73 -6.26 10.25
N VAL A 139 9.02 -5.19 11.01
CA VAL A 139 8.94 -3.81 10.50
C VAL A 139 9.88 -3.61 9.31
N GLN A 140 11.10 -4.16 9.36
CA GLN A 140 12.05 -4.07 8.27
C GLN A 140 11.54 -4.80 7.01
N MET A 141 11.00 -6.01 7.17
CA MET A 141 10.38 -6.78 6.09
C MET A 141 9.22 -6.02 5.44
N LEU A 142 8.28 -5.50 6.24
CA LEU A 142 7.16 -4.72 5.73
C LEU A 142 7.62 -3.43 5.03
N THR A 143 8.66 -2.79 5.55
CA THR A 143 9.23 -1.57 4.93
C THR A 143 9.82 -1.88 3.55
N THR A 144 10.55 -2.99 3.41
CA THR A 144 11.11 -3.41 2.10
C THR A 144 10.00 -3.76 1.12
N SER A 145 8.98 -4.51 1.54
CA SER A 145 7.81 -4.83 0.71
C SER A 145 7.05 -3.58 0.24
N ILE A 146 6.85 -2.59 1.12
CA ILE A 146 6.25 -1.31 0.74
C ILE A 146 7.11 -0.57 -0.29
N GLN A 147 8.43 -0.61 -0.16
CA GLN A 147 9.33 0.02 -1.12
C GLN A 147 9.26 -0.67 -2.49
N GLU A 148 9.22 -1.99 -2.53
CA GLU A 148 9.05 -2.77 -3.76
C GLU A 148 7.72 -2.46 -4.45
N LEU A 149 6.61 -2.41 -3.71
CA LEU A 149 5.30 -2.04 -4.24
C LEU A 149 5.28 -0.60 -4.78
N LYS A 150 5.96 0.34 -4.11
CA LYS A 150 6.12 1.71 -4.63
C LYS A 150 6.90 1.74 -5.93
N ASN A 151 7.99 1.00 -6.02
CA ASN A 151 8.80 0.91 -7.24
C ASN A 151 7.98 0.32 -8.40
N LEU A 152 7.24 -0.76 -8.14
CA LEU A 152 6.34 -1.37 -9.13
C LEU A 152 5.24 -0.42 -9.58
N ASN A 153 4.64 0.34 -8.65
CA ASN A 153 3.61 1.32 -8.99
C ASN A 153 4.16 2.44 -9.88
N THR A 154 5.38 2.91 -9.62
CA THR A 154 6.05 3.88 -10.49
C THR A 154 6.28 3.30 -11.88
N CYS A 155 6.82 2.08 -11.99
CA CYS A 155 7.03 1.40 -13.27
C CYS A 155 5.72 1.25 -14.07
N LEU A 156 4.64 0.82 -13.42
CA LEU A 156 3.31 0.73 -14.06
C LEU A 156 2.79 2.08 -14.55
N ARG A 157 3.05 3.17 -13.79
CA ARG A 157 2.65 4.52 -14.21
C ARG A 157 3.44 4.98 -15.43
N ASP A 158 4.72 4.66 -15.49
CA ASP A 158 5.59 4.98 -16.62
C ASP A 158 5.16 4.19 -17.87
N GLU A 159 4.89 2.89 -17.73
CA GLU A 159 4.35 2.04 -18.80
C GLU A 159 3.00 2.56 -19.31
N HIS A 160 2.08 2.90 -18.41
CA HIS A 160 0.79 3.50 -18.77
C HIS A 160 0.99 4.80 -19.57
N THR A 161 1.91 5.66 -19.14
CA THR A 161 2.20 6.93 -19.84
C THR A 161 2.77 6.67 -21.23
N ALA A 162 3.68 5.70 -21.37
CA ALA A 162 4.24 5.30 -22.65
C ALA A 162 3.16 4.75 -23.60
N LEU A 163 2.27 3.89 -23.10
CA LEU A 163 1.14 3.36 -23.86
C LEU A 163 0.17 4.46 -24.28
N GLN A 164 -0.12 5.42 -23.41
CA GLN A 164 -1.00 6.55 -23.73
C GLN A 164 -0.40 7.40 -24.87
N LEU A 165 0.90 7.68 -24.84
CA LEU A 165 1.57 8.40 -25.92
C LEU A 165 1.54 7.61 -27.24
N ALA A 166 1.77 6.30 -27.19
CA ALA A 166 1.69 5.44 -28.36
C ALA A 166 0.27 5.37 -28.93
N PHE A 167 -0.75 5.35 -28.06
CA PHE A 167 -2.16 5.37 -28.45
C PHE A 167 -2.51 6.66 -29.19
N VAL A 168 -2.18 7.83 -28.63
CA VAL A 168 -2.40 9.13 -29.29
C VAL A 168 -1.69 9.20 -30.64
N ALA A 169 -0.46 8.72 -30.73
CA ALA A 169 0.27 8.67 -32.00
C ALA A 169 -0.40 7.77 -33.05
N ASN A 170 -1.05 6.68 -32.63
CA ASN A 170 -1.81 5.81 -33.53
C ASN A 170 -3.16 6.42 -33.93
N GLU A 171 -3.84 7.13 -33.03
CA GLU A 171 -5.05 7.90 -33.36
C GLU A 171 -4.74 8.97 -34.42
N ASP A 172 -3.62 9.67 -34.30
CA ASP A 172 -3.19 10.65 -35.31
C ASP A 172 -2.93 10.01 -36.68
N LYS A 173 -2.33 8.81 -36.71
CA LYS A 173 -2.13 8.05 -37.95
C LYS A 173 -3.45 7.61 -38.56
N LEU A 174 -4.38 7.12 -37.73
CA LEU A 174 -5.71 6.72 -38.18
C LEU A 174 -6.44 7.91 -38.79
N ARG A 175 -6.38 9.07 -38.13
CA ARG A 175 -7.01 10.30 -38.61
C ARG A 175 -6.46 10.73 -39.96
N LYS A 176 -5.13 10.72 -40.12
CA LYS A 176 -4.48 11.00 -41.43
C LYS A 176 -4.94 10.03 -42.51
N ALA A 177 -4.97 8.72 -42.22
CA ALA A 177 -5.44 7.72 -43.17
C ALA A 177 -6.92 7.89 -43.54
N GLN A 178 -7.76 8.32 -42.60
CA GLN A 178 -9.17 8.65 -42.85
C GLN A 178 -9.30 9.90 -43.74
N ASP A 179 -8.51 10.94 -43.48
CA ASP A 179 -8.48 12.15 -44.30
C ASP A 179 -8.01 11.83 -45.74
N ASP A 180 -6.95 11.03 -45.90
CA ASP A 180 -6.46 10.59 -47.21
C ASP A 180 -7.53 9.79 -47.97
N ASN A 181 -8.20 8.84 -47.30
CA ASN A 181 -9.30 8.08 -47.91
C ASN A 181 -10.45 8.98 -48.34
N ARG A 182 -10.82 9.98 -47.53
CA ARG A 182 -11.86 10.95 -47.89
C ARG A 182 -11.49 11.72 -49.15
N VAL A 183 -10.24 12.20 -49.24
CA VAL A 183 -9.74 12.90 -50.44
C VAL A 183 -9.75 11.98 -51.67
N LEU A 184 -9.37 10.72 -51.53
CA LEU A 184 -9.40 9.75 -52.63
C LEU A 184 -10.83 9.47 -53.11
N VAL A 185 -11.78 9.27 -52.19
CA VAL A 185 -13.19 9.08 -52.52
C VAL A 185 -13.75 10.31 -53.25
N GLU A 186 -13.41 11.52 -52.80
CA GLU A 186 -13.82 12.75 -53.47
C GLU A 186 -13.26 12.84 -54.89
N LYS A 187 -11.98 12.51 -55.09
CA LYS A 187 -11.36 12.45 -56.43
C LYS A 187 -12.05 11.42 -57.34
N ILE A 188 -12.37 10.24 -56.82
CA ILE A 188 -13.11 9.22 -57.59
C ILE A 188 -14.49 9.76 -57.98
N GLY A 189 -15.20 10.41 -57.07
CA GLY A 189 -16.50 11.04 -57.35
C GLY A 189 -16.41 12.12 -58.43
N GLN A 190 -15.36 12.96 -58.40
CA GLN A 190 -15.12 13.97 -59.45
C GLN A 190 -14.87 13.32 -60.82
N ILE A 191 -14.05 12.27 -60.88
CA ILE A 191 -13.78 11.53 -62.12
C ILE A 191 -15.07 10.88 -62.65
N GLN A 192 -15.87 10.26 -61.79
CA GLN A 192 -17.15 9.67 -62.16
C GLN A 192 -18.12 10.72 -62.72
N LYS A 193 -18.17 11.90 -62.10
CA LYS A 193 -18.98 13.03 -62.60
C LYS A 193 -18.53 13.47 -64.00
N GLN A 194 -17.23 13.64 -64.22
CA GLN A 194 -16.68 13.98 -65.54
C GLN A 194 -16.99 12.90 -66.59
N MET A 195 -16.92 11.62 -66.22
CA MET A 195 -17.29 10.51 -67.11
C MET A 195 -18.78 10.53 -67.46
N ALA A 196 -19.65 10.81 -66.49
CA ALA A 196 -21.08 10.93 -66.72
C ALA A 196 -21.43 12.13 -67.61
N GLU A 197 -20.80 13.29 -67.39
CA GLU A 197 -20.95 14.47 -68.26
C GLU A 197 -20.53 14.16 -69.69
N LYS A 198 -19.35 13.54 -69.88
CA LYS A 198 -18.88 13.14 -71.22
C LYS A 198 -19.82 12.15 -71.91
N MET A 199 -20.36 11.18 -71.17
CA MET A 199 -21.33 10.22 -71.72
C MET A 199 -22.65 10.90 -72.11
N ASN A 200 -23.11 11.87 -71.32
CA ASN A 200 -24.29 12.67 -71.65
C ASN A 200 -24.06 13.53 -72.89
N ASP A 201 -22.90 14.17 -73.02
CA ASP A 201 -22.52 14.96 -74.19
C ASP A 201 -22.47 14.09 -75.46
N GLU A 202 -21.90 12.87 -75.35
CA GLU A 202 -21.86 11.91 -76.45
C GLU A 202 -23.27 11.45 -76.85
N ASN A 203 -24.12 11.12 -75.88
CA ASN A 203 -25.53 10.75 -76.11
C ASN A 203 -26.33 11.90 -76.74
N GLU A 204 -26.16 13.13 -76.26
CA GLU A 204 -26.84 14.30 -76.83
C GLU A 204 -26.36 14.54 -78.27
N SER A 205 -25.05 14.44 -78.53
CA SER A 205 -24.50 14.54 -79.88
C SER A 205 -25.04 13.45 -80.81
N PHE A 206 -25.21 12.23 -80.29
CA PHE A 206 -25.77 11.10 -81.04
C PHE A 206 -27.24 11.34 -81.38
N ILE A 207 -28.05 11.76 -80.39
CA ILE A 207 -29.47 12.10 -80.59
C ILE A 207 -29.60 13.26 -81.59
N ARG A 208 -28.77 14.31 -81.46
CA ARG A 208 -28.75 15.45 -82.39
C ARG A 208 -28.45 14.99 -83.81
N ARG A 209 -27.39 14.20 -84.03
CA ARG A 209 -27.06 13.65 -85.37
C ARG A 209 -28.18 12.79 -85.94
N MET A 210 -28.83 11.97 -85.10
CA MET A 210 -29.95 11.13 -85.54
C MET A 210 -31.17 11.97 -85.92
N SER A 211 -31.47 13.01 -85.14
CA SER A 211 -32.57 13.95 -85.38
C SER A 211 -32.32 14.78 -86.65
N GLU A 212 -31.08 15.23 -86.87
CA GLU A 212 -30.68 15.91 -88.10
C GLU A 212 -30.79 15.01 -89.32
N ARG A 213 -30.40 13.73 -89.21
CA ARG A 213 -30.58 12.75 -90.29
C ARG A 213 -32.04 12.55 -90.62
N MET A 214 -32.88 12.32 -89.61
CA MET A 214 -34.33 12.17 -89.79
C MET A 214 -34.96 13.43 -90.41
N ARG A 215 -34.57 14.62 -89.94
CA ARG A 215 -35.02 15.89 -90.52
C ARG A 215 -34.62 16.01 -91.99
N ARG A 216 -33.39 15.66 -92.34
CA ARG A 216 -32.89 15.71 -93.72
C ARG A 216 -33.63 14.71 -94.62
N GLU A 217 -33.89 13.50 -94.14
CA GLU A 217 -34.70 12.50 -94.86
C GLU A 217 -36.14 12.99 -95.09
N LEU A 218 -36.76 13.65 -94.11
CA LEU A 218 -38.08 14.27 -94.27
C LEU A 218 -38.05 15.46 -95.23
N GLU A 219 -37.01 16.28 -95.21
CA GLU A 219 -36.81 17.38 -96.16
C GLU A 219 -36.59 16.87 -97.59
N ASP A 220 -35.85 15.77 -97.76
CA ASP A 220 -35.67 15.10 -99.05
C ASP A 220 -36.97 14.42 -99.52
N ALA A 221 -37.75 13.80 -98.62
CA ALA A 221 -39.06 13.25 -98.93
C ALA A 221 -40.14 14.31 -99.24
N ALA A 222 -40.05 15.49 -98.61
CA ALA A 222 -40.90 16.64 -98.94
C ALA A 222 -40.49 17.28 -100.29
N ARG A 223 -39.23 17.17 -100.68
CA ARG A 223 -38.74 17.50 -102.04
C ARG A 223 -39.21 16.50 -103.09
N ASP A 224 -39.36 15.22 -102.73
CA ASP A 224 -39.85 14.15 -103.60
C ASP A 224 -41.38 13.93 -103.47
N GLY A 225 -42.12 15.04 -103.49
CA GLY A 225 -43.57 15.06 -103.45
C GLY A 225 -44.24 14.79 -104.80
N SER A 226 -43.88 13.72 -105.52
CA SER A 226 -44.76 13.16 -106.56
C SER A 226 -44.40 11.72 -106.96
N ARG A 227 -44.89 10.73 -106.20
CA ARG A 227 -45.62 9.55 -106.74
C ARG A 227 -46.11 8.61 -105.62
N ARG A 228 -47.36 8.21 -105.84
CA ARG A 228 -48.24 7.24 -105.17
C ARG A 228 -47.60 5.95 -104.59
N SER A 229 -48.21 5.54 -103.46
CA SER A 229 -48.75 4.19 -103.15
C SER A 229 -47.77 3.04 -102.96
N ASN A 230 -47.66 2.54 -101.72
CA ASN A 230 -48.29 1.28 -101.30
C ASN A 230 -47.91 0.96 -99.85
N SER A 231 -48.91 0.52 -99.09
CA SER A 231 -48.73 -0.25 -97.86
C SER A 231 -47.95 -1.55 -98.17
N PRO A 232 -47.14 -2.04 -97.21
CA PRO A 232 -47.15 -3.46 -96.95
C PRO A 232 -47.41 -3.77 -95.48
N VAL A 233 -48.36 -4.68 -95.32
CA VAL A 233 -48.52 -5.58 -94.18
C VAL A 233 -47.25 -6.44 -94.05
N ILE A 234 -46.66 -6.51 -92.85
CA ILE A 234 -45.85 -7.67 -92.43
C ILE A 234 -46.25 -8.08 -91.00
N GLN A 235 -46.54 -9.38 -90.92
CA GLN A 235 -46.92 -10.21 -89.79
C GLN A 235 -46.00 -10.14 -88.57
N ASP A 236 -46.65 -10.24 -87.42
CA ASP A 236 -46.39 -11.22 -86.36
C ASP A 236 -44.93 -11.63 -86.13
N ARG A 237 -44.34 -11.06 -85.08
CA ARG A 237 -43.20 -11.63 -84.36
C ARG A 237 -43.42 -11.48 -82.86
N GLY A 238 -43.95 -12.55 -82.28
CA GLY A 238 -43.38 -13.24 -81.11
C GLY A 238 -42.90 -12.39 -79.92
N SER A 239 -43.65 -12.51 -78.83
CA SER A 239 -43.18 -12.62 -77.44
C SER A 239 -41.89 -11.85 -77.07
N ILE A 240 -42.07 -10.71 -76.41
CA ILE A 240 -41.01 -9.96 -75.68
C ILE A 240 -40.70 -10.68 -74.35
N GLY A 241 -40.57 -12.00 -74.38
CA GLY A 241 -40.18 -12.85 -73.24
C GLY A 241 -38.76 -13.38 -73.33
N GLU A 242 -38.08 -13.21 -74.48
CA GLU A 242 -36.85 -13.94 -74.81
C GLU A 242 -35.66 -13.05 -75.20
N ILE A 243 -35.72 -11.74 -74.88
CA ILE A 243 -34.59 -10.79 -75.04
C ILE A 243 -34.09 -10.35 -73.67
N LEU A 244 -33.97 -11.30 -72.74
CA LEU A 244 -33.31 -11.13 -71.43
C LEU A 244 -32.24 -12.20 -71.16
N SER A 245 -31.94 -13.08 -72.13
CA SER A 245 -30.97 -14.18 -71.98
C SER A 245 -29.59 -13.92 -72.60
N HIS A 246 -29.32 -12.72 -73.15
CA HIS A 246 -28.03 -12.36 -73.74
C HIS A 246 -27.50 -10.98 -73.32
N ARG A 247 -27.59 -10.67 -72.02
CA ARG A 247 -26.62 -9.78 -71.37
C ARG A 247 -26.11 -10.49 -70.14
N GLY A 248 -24.79 -10.71 -70.10
CA GLY A 248 -24.09 -11.27 -68.94
C GLY A 248 -24.46 -10.47 -67.70
N LEU A 249 -25.37 -11.03 -66.91
CA LEU A 249 -25.65 -10.59 -65.57
C LEU A 249 -24.48 -11.06 -64.72
N ASP A 250 -23.82 -10.09 -64.08
CA ASP A 250 -22.87 -10.32 -63.00
C ASP A 250 -23.48 -11.28 -61.96
N PRO A 251 -22.68 -12.13 -61.30
CA PRO A 251 -23.20 -13.13 -60.39
C PRO A 251 -23.93 -12.45 -59.22
N VAL A 252 -25.25 -12.56 -59.23
CA VAL A 252 -26.10 -12.23 -58.09
C VAL A 252 -25.86 -13.31 -57.04
N TYR A 253 -25.13 -12.97 -55.98
CA TYR A 253 -25.04 -13.82 -54.80
C TYR A 253 -26.45 -13.99 -54.22
N LEU A 254 -27.01 -15.20 -54.31
CA LEU A 254 -28.14 -15.58 -53.48
C LEU A 254 -27.64 -15.65 -52.04
N ASP A 255 -28.01 -14.68 -51.21
CA ASP A 255 -27.83 -14.74 -49.76
C ASP A 255 -28.79 -15.81 -49.21
N VAL A 256 -28.31 -17.05 -49.14
CA VAL A 256 -28.98 -18.13 -48.41
C VAL A 256 -28.75 -17.87 -46.92
N LEU A 257 -29.81 -17.45 -46.22
CA LEU A 257 -29.78 -17.30 -44.77
C LEU A 257 -29.58 -18.69 -44.10
N PRO A 258 -28.57 -18.88 -43.24
CA PRO A 258 -28.36 -20.14 -42.54
C PRO A 258 -29.57 -20.51 -41.68
N SER A 259 -30.19 -21.67 -41.93
CA SER A 259 -31.42 -22.12 -41.26
C SER A 259 -31.20 -23.01 -40.02
N GLY A 260 -29.96 -23.29 -39.65
CA GLY A 260 -29.64 -24.12 -38.49
C GLY A 260 -28.21 -23.97 -37.99
N VAL A 261 -28.03 -24.08 -36.66
CA VAL A 261 -26.71 -24.10 -36.02
C VAL A 261 -26.04 -25.43 -36.34
N GLN A 262 -24.93 -25.40 -37.09
CA GLN A 262 -24.19 -26.61 -37.45
C GLN A 262 -23.39 -27.19 -36.27
N MET A 263 -22.84 -26.34 -35.39
CA MET A 263 -22.00 -26.78 -34.27
C MET A 263 -22.11 -25.87 -33.04
N LYS A 264 -21.96 -26.45 -31.85
CA LYS A 264 -21.90 -25.76 -30.56
C LYS A 264 -20.80 -26.38 -29.70
N PHE A 265 -19.95 -25.56 -29.11
CA PHE A 265 -18.91 -25.99 -28.17
C PHE A 265 -18.71 -24.95 -27.06
N ASP A 266 -18.31 -25.42 -25.89
CA ASP A 266 -18.04 -24.55 -24.73
C ASP A 266 -16.59 -24.06 -24.77
N CYS A 267 -16.45 -22.77 -25.07
CA CYS A 267 -15.17 -22.17 -25.43
C CYS A 267 -14.39 -21.64 -24.21
N HIS A 268 -15.06 -21.07 -23.20
CA HIS A 268 -14.43 -20.40 -22.06
C HIS A 268 -15.19 -20.68 -20.75
N ASP A 269 -14.50 -20.55 -19.62
CA ASP A 269 -15.08 -20.65 -18.27
C ASP A 269 -15.63 -19.29 -17.83
N GLY A 270 -16.63 -18.80 -18.57
CA GLY A 270 -17.23 -17.47 -18.41
C GLY A 270 -17.72 -16.86 -19.73
N GLU A 271 -18.17 -15.61 -19.67
CA GLU A 271 -18.70 -14.90 -20.83
C GLU A 271 -17.62 -14.63 -21.89
N VAL A 272 -18.00 -14.76 -23.17
CA VAL A 272 -17.13 -14.45 -24.31
C VAL A 272 -17.32 -12.99 -24.68
N ASN A 273 -16.26 -12.20 -24.57
CA ASN A 273 -16.31 -10.75 -24.77
C ASN A 273 -15.91 -10.34 -26.20
N ALA A 274 -15.20 -11.19 -26.93
CA ALA A 274 -14.75 -10.91 -28.29
C ALA A 274 -14.67 -12.18 -29.13
N VAL A 275 -15.14 -12.10 -30.37
CA VAL A 275 -15.01 -13.14 -31.39
C VAL A 275 -14.61 -12.47 -32.70
N ARG A 276 -13.58 -13.00 -33.38
CA ARG A 276 -13.16 -12.50 -34.69
C ARG A 276 -12.67 -13.63 -35.58
N TRP A 277 -13.13 -13.64 -36.83
CA TRP A 277 -12.60 -14.50 -37.88
C TRP A 277 -11.33 -13.91 -38.48
N ASN A 278 -10.36 -14.77 -38.76
CA ASN A 278 -9.24 -14.41 -39.62
C ASN A 278 -9.77 -14.21 -41.06
N PRO A 279 -9.48 -13.08 -41.74
CA PRO A 279 -9.97 -12.81 -43.08
C PRO A 279 -9.33 -13.69 -44.18
N ILE A 280 -8.24 -14.40 -43.87
CA ILE A 280 -7.46 -15.17 -44.84
C ILE A 280 -7.47 -16.67 -44.51
N GLU A 281 -7.25 -17.03 -43.24
CA GLU A 281 -7.23 -18.43 -42.80
C GLU A 281 -8.55 -18.82 -42.13
N GLN A 282 -8.91 -20.11 -42.15
CA GLN A 282 -10.13 -20.62 -41.49
C GLN A 282 -9.95 -20.75 -39.97
N ILE A 283 -9.54 -19.67 -39.32
CA ILE A 283 -9.26 -19.60 -37.89
C ILE A 283 -10.18 -18.59 -37.22
N VAL A 284 -10.74 -18.97 -36.08
CA VAL A 284 -11.53 -18.09 -35.21
C VAL A 284 -10.75 -17.79 -33.94
N ALA A 285 -10.64 -16.52 -33.60
CA ALA A 285 -10.13 -16.08 -32.32
C ALA A 285 -11.28 -15.73 -31.37
N THR A 286 -11.22 -16.24 -30.14
CA THR A 286 -12.19 -15.94 -29.08
C THR A 286 -11.46 -15.45 -27.83
N GLY A 287 -12.00 -14.41 -27.19
CA GLY A 287 -11.49 -13.86 -25.92
C GLY A 287 -12.56 -13.90 -24.83
N GLY A 288 -12.26 -14.54 -23.71
CA GLY A 288 -13.19 -14.75 -22.60
C GLY A 288 -12.84 -13.98 -21.32
N ALA A 289 -13.81 -13.90 -20.40
CA ALA A 289 -13.62 -13.36 -19.04
C ALA A 289 -12.63 -14.19 -18.19
N ASP A 290 -12.33 -15.42 -18.62
CA ASP A 290 -11.29 -16.30 -18.07
C ASP A 290 -9.85 -15.82 -18.35
N ARG A 291 -9.71 -14.63 -18.96
CA ARG A 291 -8.44 -13.96 -19.31
C ARG A 291 -7.59 -14.77 -20.28
N LYS A 292 -8.22 -15.63 -21.08
CA LYS A 292 -7.55 -16.42 -22.11
C LYS A 292 -8.06 -16.02 -23.50
N VAL A 293 -7.15 -16.08 -24.47
CA VAL A 293 -7.48 -16.01 -25.89
C VAL A 293 -7.24 -17.39 -26.49
N LYS A 294 -8.25 -17.94 -27.15
CA LYS A 294 -8.17 -19.24 -27.83
C LYS A 294 -8.29 -19.05 -29.33
N LEU A 295 -7.53 -19.85 -30.08
CA LEU A 295 -7.56 -19.91 -31.53
C LEU A 295 -8.11 -21.26 -31.95
N TRP A 296 -9.11 -21.24 -32.83
CA TRP A 296 -9.83 -22.41 -33.29
C TRP A 296 -9.64 -22.54 -34.79
N ASP A 297 -9.01 -23.63 -35.21
CA ASP A 297 -8.86 -23.98 -36.62
C ASP A 297 -10.09 -24.77 -37.08
N VAL A 298 -10.94 -24.14 -37.87
CA VAL A 298 -12.23 -24.70 -38.31
C VAL A 298 -12.01 -25.76 -39.39
N SER A 299 -10.88 -25.72 -40.09
CA SER A 299 -10.55 -26.71 -41.14
C SER A 299 -10.31 -28.11 -40.57
N LYS A 300 -9.78 -28.21 -39.35
CA LYS A 300 -9.55 -29.49 -38.67
C LYS A 300 -10.83 -30.12 -38.15
N VAL A 301 -11.75 -29.30 -37.67
CA VAL A 301 -13.03 -29.75 -37.10
C VAL A 301 -13.95 -30.36 -38.17
N ILE A 302 -13.85 -29.91 -39.42
CA ILE A 302 -14.61 -30.47 -40.55
C ILE A 302 -14.07 -31.85 -40.96
N ASN A 303 -12.78 -32.12 -40.77
CA ASN A 303 -12.13 -33.38 -41.17
C ASN A 303 -12.25 -34.51 -40.13
N ASP A 304 -12.58 -34.21 -38.88
CA ASP A 304 -12.74 -35.21 -37.80
C ASP A 304 -14.14 -35.86 -37.78
N PHE A 305 -15.03 -35.51 -38.72
CA PHE A 305 -16.39 -36.09 -38.85
C PHE A 305 -16.71 -36.58 -40.28
N GLY A 306 -15.70 -37.07 -41.01
CA GLY A 306 -15.85 -37.83 -42.26
C GLY A 306 -15.77 -39.33 -42.03
#